data_AF-A0A2E6GUQ9-F1
#
_entry.id   AF-A0A2E6GUQ9-F1
#
_cell.length_a   1.000
_cell.length_b   1.000
_cell.length_c   1.000
_cell.angle_alpha   90.00
_cell.angle_beta   90.00
_cell.angle_gamma   90.00
#
_symmetry.space_group_name_H-M   'P 1'
#
loop_
_entity.id
_entity.type
_entity.pdbx_description
1 polymer ?
#
loop_
_entity_poly.entity_id
_entity_poly.type
_entity_poly.pdbx_seq_one_letter_code
_entity_poly.pdbx_strand_id
1 'polypeptide(L)'
;MNLFNELNKKRLKGVCLGAFLPIFLLLIVGLYGFYINKPWVIGENNFAAAPSTYIGVIWVYLISVNYYHVFFCLSANMLAVWFLTSKNKNSIANGVVLPTALYAVLLVVVRLI
;
A
#
# COMPACT_ATOMS: atom_id res chain seq x y z
N MET A 1 14.06 -31.37 -8.01
CA MET A 1 13.30 -30.39 -7.21
C MET A 1 11.84 -30.42 -7.67
N ASN A 2 10.86 -30.53 -6.77
CA ASN A 2 9.48 -30.81 -7.14
C ASN A 2 8.81 -29.58 -7.79
N LEU A 3 8.21 -29.73 -8.99
CA LEU A 3 7.65 -28.63 -9.80
C LEU A 3 6.61 -27.80 -9.01
N PHE A 4 5.82 -28.48 -8.19
CA PHE A 4 4.85 -27.86 -7.27
C PHE A 4 5.51 -26.93 -6.24
N ASN A 5 6.69 -27.29 -5.73
CA ASN A 5 7.40 -26.45 -4.74
C ASN A 5 7.91 -25.16 -5.37
N GLU A 6 8.35 -25.19 -6.64
CA GLU A 6 8.75 -23.96 -7.34
C GLU A 6 7.58 -23.03 -7.62
N LEU A 7 6.44 -23.58 -8.03
CA LEU A 7 5.21 -22.83 -8.25
C LEU A 7 4.72 -22.15 -6.97
N ASN A 8 4.71 -22.88 -5.85
CA ASN A 8 4.34 -22.32 -4.55
C ASN A 8 5.32 -21.23 -4.09
N LYS A 9 6.63 -21.42 -4.29
CA LYS A 9 7.63 -20.39 -3.96
C LYS A 9 7.42 -19.11 -4.77
N LYS A 10 7.09 -19.23 -6.07
CA LYS A 10 6.78 -18.08 -6.93
C LYS A 10 5.49 -17.37 -6.50
N ARG A 11 4.44 -18.12 -6.16
CA ARG A 11 3.19 -17.56 -5.62
C ARG A 11 3.41 -16.82 -4.32
N LEU A 12 4.17 -17.39 -3.39
CA LEU A 12 4.46 -16.76 -2.09
C LEU A 12 5.23 -15.45 -2.25
N LYS A 13 6.19 -15.40 -3.20
CA LYS A 13 6.82 -14.13 -3.60
C LYS A 13 5.79 -13.10 -4.10
N GLY A 14 4.81 -13.54 -4.88
CA GLY A 14 3.71 -12.70 -5.34
C GLY A 14 2.84 -12.16 -4.20
N VAL A 15 2.51 -13.00 -3.23
CA VAL A 15 1.75 -12.61 -2.03
C VAL A 15 2.53 -11.55 -1.25
N CYS A 16 3.81 -11.76 -0.97
CA CYS A 16 4.64 -10.77 -0.28
C CYS A 16 4.71 -9.45 -1.08
N LEU A 17 4.90 -9.53 -2.40
CA LEU A 17 4.96 -8.34 -3.25
C LEU A 17 3.64 -7.56 -3.20
N GLY A 18 2.50 -8.24 -3.37
CA GLY A 18 1.18 -7.60 -3.32
C GLY A 18 0.80 -7.06 -1.95
N ALA A 19 1.36 -7.59 -0.87
CA ALA A 19 1.14 -7.07 0.48
C ALA A 19 1.98 -5.82 0.73
N PHE A 20 3.30 -5.88 0.48
CA PHE A 20 4.23 -4.85 0.94
C PHE A 20 4.49 -3.73 -0.07
N LEU A 21 4.47 -4.02 -1.38
CA LEU A 21 4.77 -3.01 -2.40
C LEU A 21 3.86 -1.76 -2.29
N PRO A 22 2.53 -1.90 -2.11
CA PRO A 22 1.66 -0.73 -2.00
C PRO A 22 1.91 0.08 -0.73
N ILE A 23 2.23 -0.60 0.37
CA ILE A 23 2.54 0.02 1.66
C ILE A 23 3.83 0.85 1.55
N PHE A 24 4.86 0.30 0.91
CA PHE A 24 6.11 1.03 0.65
C PHE A 24 5.87 2.24 -0.26
N LEU A 25 5.06 2.11 -1.30
CA LEU A 25 4.71 3.22 -2.18
C LEU A 25 3.95 4.32 -1.43
N LEU A 26 2.98 3.95 -0.59
CA LEU A 26 2.27 4.90 0.27
C LEU A 26 3.23 5.65 1.20
N LEU A 27 4.19 4.94 1.80
CA LEU A 27 5.19 5.56 2.67
C LEU A 27 6.07 6.55 1.91
N ILE A 28 6.50 6.22 0.69
CA ILE A 28 7.28 7.14 -0.16
C ILE A 28 6.46 8.38 -0.52
N VAL A 29 5.20 8.20 -0.96
CA VAL A 29 4.31 9.32 -1.31
C VAL A 29 4.02 10.20 -0.10
N GLY A 30 3.77 9.59 1.07
CA GLY A 30 3.56 10.31 2.32
C GLY A 30 4.77 11.15 2.75
N LEU A 31 5.97 10.56 2.71
CA LEU A 31 7.22 11.27 2.99
C LEU A 31 7.49 12.39 1.98
N TYR A 32 7.19 12.16 0.70
CA TYR A 32 7.34 13.17 -0.34
C TYR A 32 6.36 14.34 -0.17
N GLY A 33 5.10 14.05 0.13
CA GLY A 33 4.10 15.08 0.45
C GLY A 33 4.51 15.91 1.67
N PHE A 34 5.10 15.28 2.67
CA PHE A 34 5.66 15.98 3.83
C PHE A 34 6.84 16.89 3.48
N TYR A 35 7.75 16.44 2.61
CA TYR A 35 8.88 17.24 2.14
C TYR A 35 8.43 18.51 1.38
N ILE A 36 7.40 18.38 0.53
CA ILE A 36 6.86 19.51 -0.24
C ILE A 36 6.07 20.47 0.66
N ASN A 37 5.12 19.95 1.44
CA ASN A 37 4.15 20.80 2.14
C ASN A 37 4.72 21.45 3.40
N LYS A 38 5.91 21.05 3.87
CA LYS A 38 6.58 21.59 5.06
C LYS A 38 5.57 22.00 6.15
N PRO A 39 4.84 21.06 6.76
CA PRO A 39 3.77 21.38 7.73
C PRO A 39 4.25 22.08 9.02
N TRP A 40 5.53 22.45 9.08
CA TRP A 40 6.18 23.23 10.13
C TRP A 40 5.88 24.74 10.04
N VAL A 41 5.26 25.22 8.97
CA VAL A 41 4.78 26.60 8.89
C VAL A 41 3.36 26.64 9.44
N ILE A 42 3.26 26.97 10.74
CA ILE A 42 2.02 27.23 11.46
C ILE A 42 1.28 28.34 10.72
N GLY A 43 0.31 27.95 9.90
CA GLY A 43 -0.75 28.83 9.42
C GLY A 43 -1.96 28.63 10.33
N GLU A 44 -2.35 29.68 11.03
CA GLU A 44 -3.61 29.76 11.76
C GLU A 44 -4.73 29.18 10.89
N ASN A 45 -5.50 28.26 11.48
CA ASN A 45 -6.72 27.61 10.96
C ASN A 45 -6.56 26.13 10.57
N ASN A 46 -7.15 25.31 11.45
CA ASN A 46 -7.88 24.07 11.17
C ASN A 46 -7.12 22.73 11.17
N PHE A 47 -7.43 21.96 12.22
CA PHE A 47 -7.54 20.50 12.24
C PHE A 47 -6.33 19.68 11.79
N ALA A 48 -5.31 19.63 12.63
CA ALA A 48 -4.66 18.36 12.96
C ALA A 48 -3.98 18.55 14.31
N ALA A 49 -4.23 17.66 15.27
CA ALA A 49 -3.33 17.55 16.42
C ALA A 49 -1.94 17.30 15.84
N ALA A 50 -1.08 18.32 15.81
CA ALA A 50 0.24 18.25 15.23
C ALA A 50 1.12 17.49 16.22
N PRO A 51 1.51 16.23 15.94
CA PRO A 51 2.49 15.57 16.78
C PRO A 51 3.80 16.37 16.72
N SER A 52 4.36 16.65 17.89
CA SER A 52 5.58 17.47 18.08
C SER A 52 6.87 16.84 17.52
N THR A 53 6.76 15.67 16.89
CA THR A 53 7.88 14.91 16.34
C THR A 53 7.58 14.44 14.93
N TYR A 54 8.60 14.45 14.06
CA TYR A 54 8.52 13.87 12.71
C TYR A 54 7.94 12.44 12.73
N ILE A 55 8.33 11.65 13.73
CA ILE A 55 7.86 10.27 13.92
C ILE A 55 6.36 10.24 14.19
N GLY A 56 5.84 11.12 15.05
CA GLY A 56 4.41 11.18 15.33
C GLY A 56 3.60 11.62 14.12
N VAL A 57 4.10 12.54 13.28
CA VAL A 57 3.38 12.98 12.06
C VAL A 57 3.29 11.81 11.08
N ILE A 58 4.40 11.10 10.89
CA ILE A 58 4.47 9.88 10.09
C ILE A 58 3.52 8.82 10.67
N TRP A 59 3.47 8.66 11.99
CA TRP A 59 2.57 7.71 12.65
C TRP A 59 1.09 8.07 12.45
N VAL A 60 0.70 9.34 12.59
CA VAL A 60 -0.69 9.78 12.37
C VAL A 60 -1.11 9.58 10.92
N TYR A 61 -0.20 9.84 9.96
CA TYR A 61 -0.44 9.53 8.55
C TYR A 61 -0.52 8.02 8.26
N LEU A 62 0.27 7.20 8.95
CA LEU A 62 0.25 5.73 8.82
C LEU A 62 -0.97 5.07 9.49
N ILE A 63 -1.46 5.61 10.62
CA ILE A 63 -2.61 5.08 11.38
C ILE A 63 -3.93 5.51 10.76
N SER A 64 -3.97 6.67 10.11
CA SER A 64 -5.17 7.16 9.42
C SER A 64 -5.40 6.37 8.14
N VAL A 65 -5.82 5.11 8.29
CA VAL A 65 -6.26 4.24 7.20
C VAL A 65 -7.57 4.81 6.67
N ASN A 66 -7.42 5.73 5.71
CA ASN A 66 -8.54 6.31 5.00
C ASN A 66 -8.87 5.46 3.76
N TYR A 67 -10.13 5.51 3.32
CA TYR A 67 -10.62 4.95 2.05
C TYR A 67 -9.62 5.15 0.89
N TYR A 68 -9.03 6.33 0.78
CA TYR A 68 -8.05 6.68 -0.25
C TYR A 68 -6.77 5.83 -0.20
N HIS A 69 -6.28 5.46 0.98
CA HIS A 69 -5.08 4.63 1.13
C HIS A 69 -5.36 3.20 0.66
N VAL A 70 -6.52 2.64 1.02
CA VAL A 70 -6.93 1.30 0.59
C VAL A 70 -7.17 1.27 -0.92
N PHE A 71 -7.79 2.31 -1.47
CA PHE A 71 -7.99 2.47 -2.91
C PHE A 71 -6.66 2.59 -3.67
N PHE A 72 -5.69 3.33 -3.12
CA PHE A 72 -4.34 3.40 -3.67
C PHE A 72 -3.67 2.02 -3.66
N CYS A 73 -3.80 1.27 -2.56
CA CYS A 73 -3.21 -0.08 -2.45
C CYS A 73 -3.74 -1.03 -3.53
N LEU A 74 -5.05 -1.00 -3.79
CA LEU A 74 -5.67 -1.73 -4.88
C LEU A 74 -5.11 -1.33 -6.26
N SER A 75 -5.00 -0.03 -6.50
CA SER A 75 -4.50 0.51 -7.77
C SER A 75 -3.05 0.11 -8.04
N ALA A 76 -2.19 0.17 -7.01
CA ALA A 76 -0.80 -0.26 -7.10
C ALA A 76 -0.68 -1.76 -7.38
N ASN A 77 -1.53 -2.59 -6.75
CA ASN A 77 -1.54 -4.03 -7.00
C ASN A 77 -2.01 -4.38 -8.41
N MET A 78 -3.00 -3.66 -8.96
CA MET A 78 -3.45 -3.83 -10.34
C MET A 78 -2.31 -3.58 -11.34
N LEU A 79 -1.55 -2.50 -11.13
CA LEU A 79 -0.36 -2.19 -11.94
C LEU A 79 0.74 -3.24 -11.78
N ALA A 80 0.96 -3.76 -10.57
CA ALA A 80 1.93 -4.82 -10.31
C ALA A 80 1.56 -6.11 -11.05
N VAL A 81 0.28 -6.51 -11.02
CA VAL A 81 -0.23 -7.68 -11.77
C VAL A 81 -0.03 -7.47 -13.26
N TRP A 82 -0.38 -6.31 -13.80
CA TRP A 82 -0.19 -5.99 -15.22
C TRP A 82 1.29 -6.10 -15.62
N PHE A 83 2.21 -5.50 -14.85
CA PHE A 83 3.64 -5.53 -15.14
C PHE A 83 4.23 -6.96 -15.06
N LEU A 84 3.82 -7.73 -14.06
CA LEU A 84 4.26 -9.13 -13.90
C LEU A 84 3.76 -10.01 -15.05
N THR A 85 2.52 -9.79 -15.50
CA THR A 85 1.91 -10.51 -16.63
C THR A 85 2.62 -10.16 -17.94
N SER A 86 2.92 -8.88 -18.18
CA SER A 86 3.71 -8.42 -19.33
C SER A 86 5.14 -8.99 -19.37
N LYS A 87 5.65 -9.50 -18.25
CA LYS A 87 6.95 -10.20 -18.15
C LYS A 87 6.81 -11.73 -18.10
N ASN A 88 5.64 -12.28 -18.43
CA ASN A 88 5.33 -13.72 -18.39
C ASN A 88 5.53 -14.36 -16.99
N LYS A 89 5.39 -13.59 -15.90
CA LYS A 89 5.54 -14.06 -14.51
C LYS A 89 4.19 -14.37 -13.87
N ASN A 90 3.34 -15.13 -14.57
CA ASN A 90 1.94 -15.38 -14.20
C ASN A 90 1.79 -16.05 -12.83
N SER A 91 2.69 -16.94 -12.44
CA SER A 91 2.67 -17.57 -11.10
C SER A 91 2.88 -16.56 -9.97
N ILE A 92 3.66 -15.50 -10.20
CA ILE A 92 3.89 -14.43 -9.23
C ILE A 92 2.70 -13.47 -9.24
N ALA A 93 2.20 -13.11 -10.43
CA ALA A 93 1.01 -12.27 -10.58
C ALA A 93 -0.20 -12.86 -9.84
N ASN A 94 -0.41 -14.18 -9.96
CA ASN A 94 -1.46 -14.90 -9.22
C ASN A 94 -1.30 -14.80 -7.69
N GLY A 95 -0.07 -14.67 -7.18
CA GLY A 95 0.15 -14.45 -5.75
C GLY A 95 -0.30 -13.07 -5.28
N VAL A 96 -0.20 -12.04 -6.14
CA VAL A 96 -0.61 -10.65 -5.81
C VAL A 96 -2.13 -10.53 -5.65
N VAL A 97 -2.90 -11.42 -6.29
CA VAL A 97 -4.38 -11.41 -6.25
C VAL A 97 -4.91 -11.55 -4.82
N LEU A 98 -4.28 -12.36 -3.98
CA LEU A 98 -4.77 -12.62 -2.61
C LEU A 98 -4.69 -11.37 -1.71
N PRO A 99 -3.55 -10.66 -1.61
CA PRO A 99 -3.49 -9.33 -0.98
C PRO A 99 -4.48 -8.32 -1.59
N THR A 100 -4.68 -8.36 -2.90
CA THR A 100 -5.61 -7.47 -3.60
C THR A 100 -7.05 -7.69 -3.17
N ALA A 101 -7.49 -8.95 -3.04
CA ALA A 101 -8.80 -9.28 -2.52
C ALA A 101 -8.99 -8.81 -1.08
N LEU A 102 -7.96 -8.96 -0.23
CA LEU A 102 -7.99 -8.44 1.14
C LEU A 102 -8.16 -6.92 1.17
N TYR A 103 -7.41 -6.18 0.35
CA TYR A 103 -7.59 -4.73 0.24
C TYR A 103 -8.97 -4.35 -0.27
N ALA A 104 -9.57 -5.12 -1.18
CA ALA A 104 -10.93 -4.87 -1.65
C ALA A 104 -11.97 -5.03 -0.52
N VAL A 105 -11.84 -6.10 0.29
CA VAL A 105 -12.71 -6.30 1.46
C VAL A 105 -12.53 -5.16 2.46
N LEU A 106 -11.29 -4.78 2.75
CA LEU A 106 -11.00 -3.64 3.63
C LEU A 106 -11.60 -2.33 3.09
N LEU A 107 -11.59 -2.12 1.78
CA LEU A 107 -12.18 -0.92 1.16
C LEU A 107 -13.68 -0.85 1.43
N VAL A 108 -14.38 -1.99 1.30
CA VAL A 108 -15.82 -2.09 1.57
C VAL A 108 -16.08 -1.80 3.06
N VAL A 109 -15.32 -2.40 3.96
CA VAL A 109 -15.49 -2.20 5.41
C VAL A 109 -15.25 -0.73 5.79
N VAL A 110 -14.15 -0.13 5.32
CA VAL A 110 -13.82 1.28 5.59
C VAL A 110 -14.85 2.25 4.99
N ARG A 111 -15.59 1.85 3.95
CA ARG A 111 -16.66 2.67 3.37
C ARG A 111 -17.99 2.57 4.14
N LEU A 112 -18.21 1.48 4.85
CA LEU A 112 -19.46 1.22 5.58
C LEU A 112 -19.46 1.75 7.02
N ILE A 113 -18.28 2.04 7.57
CA ILE A 113 -18.07 2.65 8.90
C ILE A 113 -18.03 4.16 8.74
#